data_AF-X1VF56-F1
#
_entry.id   AF-X1VF56-F1
#
_cell.length_a   1.000
_cell.length_b   1.000
_cell.length_c   1.000
_cell.angle_alpha   90.00
_cell.angle_beta   90.00
_cell.angle_gamma   90.00
#
_symmetry.space_group_name_H-M   'P 1'
#
loop_
_entity.id
_entity.type
_entity.pdbx_description
1 polymer ?
#
loop_
_entity_poly.entity_id
_entity_poly.type
_entity_poly.pdbx_seq_one_letter_code
_entity_poly.pdbx_strand_id
1 'polypeptide(L)' 'MTAVAPYKEVSDIIKEEGGDILKLCYQCGLCTGACPWNLVRSFIVRRIMHQAQLGLVDFEDEDMWLCATC' A
#
# COMPACT_ATOMS: atom_id res chain seq x y z
N MET A 1 6.44 12.42 -16.47
CA MET A 1 5.67 11.44 -15.68
C MET A 1 4.58 10.90 -16.57
N THR A 2 4.53 9.59 -16.79
CA THR A 2 3.51 8.94 -17.62
C THR A 2 2.28 8.70 -16.75
N ALA A 3 1.09 9.03 -17.25
CA ALA A 3 -0.14 8.69 -16.55
C ALA A 3 -0.34 7.17 -16.58
N VAL A 4 -0.68 6.58 -15.44
CA VAL A 4 -0.99 5.15 -15.30
C VAL A 4 -2.45 5.01 -14.92
N ALA A 5 -3.16 4.07 -15.55
CA ALA A 5 -4.56 3.81 -15.26
C ALA A 5 -4.68 2.87 -14.05
N PRO A 6 -5.62 3.13 -13.12
CA PRO A 6 -5.96 2.19 -12.04
C PRO A 6 -6.43 0.82 -12.54
N TYR A 7 -6.05 -0.22 -11.82
CA TYR A 7 -6.63 -1.55 -11.95
C TYR A 7 -7.96 -1.61 -11.18
N LYS A 8 -9.06 -1.75 -11.91
CA LYS A 8 -10.40 -1.80 -11.30
C LYS A 8 -10.53 -3.01 -10.37
N GLU A 9 -10.07 -4.18 -10.81
CA GLU A 9 -10.11 -5.43 -10.06
C GLU A 9 -9.41 -5.32 -8.70
N VAL A 10 -8.23 -4.70 -8.65
CA VAL A 10 -7.50 -4.43 -7.40
C VAL A 10 -8.36 -3.62 -6.42
N SER A 11 -9.04 -2.59 -6.91
CA SER A 11 -9.90 -1.74 -6.08
C SER A 11 -11.13 -2.49 -5.55
N ASP A 12 -11.65 -3.43 -6.33
CA ASP A 12 -12.82 -4.24 -5.96
C ASP A 12 -12.41 -5.30 -4.92
N ILE A 13 -11.29 -6.00 -5.12
CA ILE A 13 -10.71 -6.94 -4.14
C ILE A 13 -10.44 -6.25 -2.79
N ILE A 14 -9.80 -5.07 -2.80
CA ILE A 14 -9.52 -4.33 -1.55
C ILE A 14 -10.81 -4.03 -0.79
N LYS A 15 -11.91 -3.69 -1.48
CA LYS A 15 -13.19 -3.43 -0.82
C LYS A 15 -13.84 -4.71 -0.29
N GLU A 16 -13.81 -5.79 -1.07
CA GLU A 16 -14.35 -7.10 -0.69
C GLU A 16 -13.66 -7.65 0.56
N GLU A 17 -12.35 -7.43 0.70
CA GLU A 17 -11.53 -7.82 1.86
C GLU A 17 -11.61 -6.81 3.04
N GLY A 18 -12.55 -5.85 3.02
CA GLY A 18 -12.80 -4.93 4.14
C GLY A 18 -11.90 -3.69 4.19
N GLY A 19 -11.22 -3.35 3.10
CA GLY A 19 -10.32 -2.20 2.97
C GLY A 19 -11.01 -0.82 2.96
N ASP A 20 -12.27 -0.69 3.36
CA ASP A 20 -13.01 0.58 3.34
C ASP A 20 -12.34 1.67 4.20
N ILE A 21 -11.70 1.27 5.30
CA ILE A 21 -10.95 2.16 6.19
C ILE A 21 -9.75 2.84 5.49
N LEU A 22 -9.29 2.29 4.37
CA LEU A 22 -8.18 2.85 3.59
C LEU A 22 -8.50 4.25 3.07
N LYS A 23 -9.79 4.58 2.87
CA LYS A 23 -10.26 5.92 2.48
C LYS A 23 -9.95 6.99 3.53
N LEU A 24 -9.72 6.58 4.78
CA LEU A 24 -9.38 7.49 5.89
C LEU A 24 -7.88 7.82 5.95
N CYS A 25 -7.03 7.09 5.25
CA CYS A 25 -5.59 7.34 5.26
C CYS A 25 -5.29 8.70 4.60
N TYR A 26 -4.78 9.65 5.37
CA TYR A 26 -4.38 10.98 4.91
C TYR A 26 -2.87 11.11 4.64
N GLN A 27 -2.16 9.98 4.47
CA GLN A 27 -0.75 9.96 4.04
C GLN A 27 0.26 10.57 5.03
N CYS A 28 0.02 10.45 6.35
CA CYS A 28 0.91 10.99 7.39
C CYS A 28 2.32 10.37 7.45
N GLY A 29 2.46 9.10 7.06
CA GLY A 29 3.74 8.39 7.04
C GLY A 29 4.16 7.71 8.36
N LEU A 30 3.37 7.77 9.43
CA LEU A 30 3.69 7.12 10.70
C LEU A 30 3.95 5.61 10.54
N CYS A 31 3.16 4.93 9.70
CA CYS A 31 3.35 3.51 9.39
C CYS A 31 4.73 3.19 8.79
N THR A 32 5.30 4.12 8.00
CA THR A 32 6.65 3.94 7.45
C THR A 32 7.69 4.12 8.54
N GLY A 33 7.55 5.16 9.37
CA GLY A 33 8.47 5.41 10.48
C GLY A 33 8.47 4.31 11.55
N ALA A 34 7.33 3.67 11.79
CA ALA A 34 7.19 2.60 12.77
C ALA A 34 7.67 1.23 12.27
N CYS A 35 7.78 1.01 10.95
CA CYS A 35 8.05 -0.31 10.41
C CYS A 35 9.49 -0.77 10.68
N PRO A 36 9.72 -1.94 11.32
CA PRO A 36 11.06 -2.41 11.67
C PRO A 36 11.91 -2.76 10.44
N TRP A 37 11.30 -3.04 9.28
CA TRP A 37 12.03 -3.26 8.04
C TRP A 37 12.92 -2.09 7.64
N ASN A 38 12.52 -0.85 7.99
CA ASN A 38 13.32 0.35 7.72
C ASN A 38 14.65 0.41 8.48
N LEU A 39 14.90 -0.50 9.42
CA LEU A 39 16.21 -0.67 10.06
C LEU A 39 17.20 -1.44 9.19
N VAL A 40 16.72 -2.23 8.23
CA VAL A 40 17.54 -3.17 7.44
C VAL A 40 17.40 -2.99 5.93
N ARG A 41 16.32 -2.38 5.43
CA ARG A 41 16.12 -2.00 4.02
C ARG A 41 15.10 -0.86 3.90
N SER A 42 15.07 -0.17 2.77
CA SER A 42 13.98 0.78 2.50
C SER A 42 12.67 0.03 2.29
N PHE A 43 11.66 0.29 3.13
CA PHE A 43 10.31 -0.27 2.99
C PHE A 43 9.25 0.79 3.31
N ILE A 44 8.64 1.35 2.26
CA ILE A 44 7.78 2.55 2.36
C ILE A 44 6.30 2.14 2.42
N VAL A 45 5.83 1.74 3.60
CA VAL A 45 4.43 1.32 3.83
C VAL A 45 3.43 2.38 3.38
N ARG A 46 3.73 3.67 3.57
CA ARG A 46 2.87 4.78 3.16
C ARG A 46 2.59 4.74 1.64
N ARG A 47 3.62 4.44 0.84
CA ARG A 47 3.51 4.36 -0.62
C ARG A 47 2.56 3.24 -1.03
N ILE A 48 2.69 2.07 -0.41
CA ILE A 48 1.80 0.92 -0.62
C ILE A 48 0.36 1.29 -0.29
N MET A 49 0.12 1.94 0.85
CA MET A 49 -1.22 2.41 1.24
C MET A 49 -1.80 3.39 0.22
N HIS A 50 -0.98 4.29 -0.33
CA HIS A 50 -1.44 5.22 -1.36
C HIS A 50 -1.74 4.53 -2.69
N GLN A 51 -0.91 3.57 -3.11
CA GLN A 51 -1.17 2.75 -4.30
C GLN A 51 -2.50 1.99 -4.15
N ALA A 52 -2.77 1.45 -2.96
CA ALA A 52 -4.03 0.80 -2.64
C ALA A 52 -5.23 1.77 -2.75
N GLN A 53 -5.11 3.02 -2.27
CA GLN A 53 -6.16 4.04 -2.42
C GLN A 53 -6.46 4.37 -3.89
N LEU A 54 -5.45 4.30 -4.74
CA LEU A 54 -5.54 4.63 -6.16
C LEU A 54 -5.86 3.43 -7.05
N GLY A 55 -5.94 2.21 -6.51
CA GLY A 55 -6.08 0.99 -7.32
C GLY A 55 -4.84 0.69 -8.16
N LEU A 56 -3.65 1.07 -7.67
CA LEU A 56 -2.36 0.93 -8.36
C LEU A 56 -1.43 -0.07 -7.64
N VAL A 57 -1.97 -0.96 -6.82
CA VAL A 57 -1.18 -2.03 -6.19
C VAL A 57 -0.74 -3.00 -7.26
N ASP A 58 0.55 -3.30 -7.24
CA ASP A 58 1.15 -4.38 -8.02
C ASP A 58 1.39 -5.55 -7.06
N PHE A 59 0.62 -6.63 -7.22
CA PHE A 59 0.74 -7.81 -6.36
C PHE A 59 1.97 -8.67 -6.70
N GLU A 60 2.65 -8.41 -7.82
CA GLU A 60 3.91 -9.08 -8.18
C GLU A 60 5.13 -8.39 -7.55
N ASP A 61 4.98 -7.17 -7.03
CA ASP A 61 6.05 -6.45 -6.35
C ASP A 61 6.45 -7.16 -5.04
N GLU A 62 7.76 -7.40 -4.86
CA GLU A 62 8.32 -8.01 -3.66
C GLU A 62 7.91 -7.24 -2.39
N ASP A 63 7.86 -5.90 -2.46
CA ASP A 63 7.52 -5.05 -1.32
C ASP A 63 6.11 -5.40 -0.76
N MET A 64 5.17 -5.87 -1.58
CA MET A 64 3.84 -6.30 -1.10
C MET A 64 3.89 -7.46 -0.11
N TRP A 65 4.93 -8.29 -0.20
CA TRP A 65 5.06 -9.53 0.56
C TRP A 65 6.06 -9.44 1.72
N LEU A 66 6.64 -8.27 1.96
CA LEU A 66 7.56 -8.05 3.07
C LEU A 66 6.86 -7.78 4.40
N CYS A 67 5.62 -7.31 4.39
CA CYS A 67 4.90 -6.99 5.63
C CYS A 67 4.81 -8.21 6.55
N ALA A 68 5.43 -8.12 7.74
CA ALA A 68 5.49 -9.22 8.70
C ALA A 68 4.34 -9.20 9.73
N THR A 69 3.36 -8.30 9.56
CA THR A 69 2.21 -8.14 10.47
C THR A 69 2.58 -8.08 11.96
N CYS A 70 3.66 -7.36 12.27
CA CYS A 70 4.21 -7.22 13.62
C CYS A 70 3.39 -6.29 14.53
#